data_AF-A0A497MF35-F1
#
_entry.id   AF-A0A497MF35-F1
#
_cell.length_a   1.000
_cell.length_b   1.000
_cell.length_c   1.000
_cell.angle_alpha   90.00
_cell.angle_beta   90.00
_cell.angle_gamma   90.00
#
_symmetry.space_group_name_H-M   'P 1'
#
loop_
_entity.id
_entity.type
_entity.pdbx_description
1 polymer ?
#
loop_
_entity_poly.entity_id
_entity_poly.type
_entity_poly.pdbx_seq_one_letter_code
_entity_poly.pdbx_strand_id
1 'polypeptide(L)'
;MITVVKADGSREPFQRKKVFRTCLRICGSSAVAEAVSREVEARVYDGISTKEILQMVFELAAKHRPAIAHRTDLRMALSLLRSKPDFEGFIARLFEKLGYRVRRNLIIQGFCIEHEIDVLAFKGGEVVYVEVKHHVQPHRYVDLDVVEKIWATLLDLREGYEKGLHGFDISKPLVATNTKLTWHASKYARCRGVDIMCWNIPRGRSLEELLVRFKMYPVTILKGFNLETLYKVIDMGYMTLKELAEANPEGLSEKGLPGKTAKLLVEHAGKVLDAMP
;
A
#
# COMPACT_ATOMS: atom_id res chain seq x y z
N MET A 1 -20.33 16.40 -23.64
CA MET A 1 -19.06 16.05 -22.98
C MET A 1 -19.41 15.16 -21.81
N ILE A 2 -18.83 13.96 -21.70
CA ILE A 2 -19.13 13.03 -20.60
C ILE A 2 -18.34 13.43 -19.36
N THR A 3 -19.02 13.53 -18.23
CA THR A 3 -18.45 13.88 -16.92
C THR A 3 -18.39 12.65 -16.02
N VAL A 4 -17.31 12.53 -15.24
CA VAL A 4 -17.10 11.44 -14.28
C VAL A 4 -17.17 11.99 -12.86
N VAL A 5 -17.79 11.23 -11.95
CA VAL A 5 -17.89 11.56 -10.51
C VAL A 5 -16.81 10.81 -9.72
N LYS A 6 -15.92 11.54 -9.03
CA LYS A 6 -14.89 10.97 -8.16
C LYS A 6 -15.48 10.54 -6.81
N ALA A 7 -14.70 9.78 -6.05
CA ALA A 7 -15.07 9.34 -4.72
C ALA A 7 -15.33 10.48 -3.71
N ASP A 8 -14.76 11.67 -3.93
CA ASP A 8 -15.01 12.88 -3.14
C ASP A 8 -16.20 13.71 -3.66
N GLY A 9 -16.95 13.20 -4.63
CA GLY A 9 -18.08 13.89 -5.26
C GLY A 9 -17.68 14.92 -6.32
N SER A 10 -16.39 15.25 -6.44
CA SER A 10 -15.93 16.19 -7.47
C SER A 10 -16.11 15.60 -8.87
N ARG A 11 -16.31 16.50 -9.84
CA ARG A 11 -16.57 16.15 -11.24
C ARG A 11 -15.39 16.52 -12.12
N GLU A 12 -15.09 15.68 -13.10
CA GLU A 12 -14.10 16.00 -14.14
C GLU A 12 -14.48 15.41 -15.49
N PRO A 13 -13.97 15.97 -16.61
CA PRO A 13 -14.17 15.38 -17.93
C PRO A 13 -13.61 13.96 -18.01
N PHE A 14 -14.36 13.04 -18.62
CA PHE A 14 -13.87 11.70 -18.94
C PHE A 14 -12.62 11.79 -19.82
N GLN A 15 -11.62 10.96 -19.50
CA GLN A 15 -10.39 10.86 -20.28
C GLN A 15 -10.00 9.39 -20.42
N ARG A 16 -10.14 8.82 -21.62
CA ARG A 16 -9.72 7.42 -21.88
C ARG A 16 -8.27 7.17 -21.50
N LYS A 17 -7.37 8.15 -21.67
CA LYS A 17 -5.97 8.05 -21.24
C LYS A 17 -5.81 7.74 -19.74
N LYS A 18 -6.72 8.20 -18.87
CA LYS A 18 -6.72 7.83 -17.44
C LYS A 18 -7.13 6.37 -17.27
N VAL A 19 -8.18 5.93 -17.97
CA VAL A 19 -8.64 4.53 -17.98
C VAL A 19 -7.54 3.60 -18.47
N PHE A 20 -6.93 3.89 -19.62
CA PHE A 20 -5.81 3.13 -20.19
C PHE A 20 -4.67 2.93 -19.17
N ARG A 21 -4.25 3.99 -18.46
CA ARG A 21 -3.21 3.88 -17.42
C ARG A 21 -3.63 2.99 -16.26
N THR A 22 -4.90 3.05 -15.85
CA THR A 22 -5.43 2.13 -14.84
C THR A 22 -5.46 0.69 -15.35
N CYS A 23 -5.93 0.46 -16.57
CA CYS A 23 -5.90 -0.85 -17.21
C CYS A 23 -4.47 -1.37 -17.34
N LEU A 24 -3.48 -0.54 -17.69
CA LEU A 24 -2.09 -0.98 -17.81
C LEU A 24 -1.53 -1.45 -16.46
N ARG A 25 -1.86 -0.75 -15.36
CA ARG A 25 -1.49 -1.16 -14.00
C ARG A 25 -2.21 -2.41 -13.52
N ILE A 26 -3.44 -2.64 -13.97
CA ILE A 26 -4.22 -3.83 -13.60
C ILE A 26 -3.86 -5.04 -14.47
N CYS A 27 -3.63 -4.81 -15.76
CA CYS A 27 -3.50 -5.89 -16.71
C CYS A 27 -2.05 -6.25 -16.97
N GLY A 28 -1.08 -5.32 -16.84
CA GLY A 28 0.32 -5.57 -17.21
C GLY A 28 0.55 -5.79 -18.71
N SER A 29 -0.41 -5.44 -19.57
CA SER A 29 -0.31 -5.56 -21.03
C SER A 29 -0.91 -4.34 -21.72
N SER A 30 -0.11 -3.69 -22.56
CA SER A 30 -0.57 -2.52 -23.33
C SER A 30 -1.68 -2.87 -24.31
N ALA A 31 -1.63 -4.06 -24.94
CA ALA A 31 -2.66 -4.51 -25.87
C ALA A 31 -4.00 -4.72 -25.16
N VAL A 32 -3.99 -5.40 -24.01
CA VAL A 32 -5.19 -5.61 -23.18
C VAL A 32 -5.69 -4.26 -22.64
N ALA A 33 -4.79 -3.39 -22.21
CA ALA A 33 -5.16 -2.07 -21.69
C ALA A 33 -5.83 -1.19 -22.76
N GLU A 34 -5.37 -1.23 -24.00
CA GLU A 34 -6.00 -0.50 -25.10
C GLU A 34 -7.40 -1.05 -25.40
N ALA A 35 -7.54 -2.37 -25.54
CA ALA A 35 -8.82 -3.04 -25.79
C ALA A 35 -9.86 -2.72 -24.69
N VAL A 36 -9.49 -2.95 -23.42
CA VAL A 36 -10.37 -2.67 -22.28
C VAL A 36 -10.71 -1.17 -22.19
N SER A 37 -9.75 -0.27 -22.41
CA SER A 37 -10.02 1.17 -22.33
C SER A 37 -10.99 1.67 -23.40
N ARG A 38 -10.97 1.07 -24.60
CA ARG A 38 -11.92 1.37 -25.68
C ARG A 38 -13.31 0.85 -25.34
N GLU A 39 -13.40 -0.36 -24.80
CA GLU A 39 -14.69 -0.91 -24.36
C GLU A 39 -15.32 -0.11 -23.23
N VAL A 40 -14.52 0.39 -22.28
CA VAL A 40 -15.01 1.30 -21.24
C VAL A 40 -15.48 2.61 -21.85
N GLU A 41 -14.72 3.21 -22.77
CA GLU A 41 -15.11 4.44 -23.47
C GLU A 41 -16.44 4.28 -24.23
N ALA A 42 -16.72 3.11 -24.79
CA ALA A 42 -17.99 2.83 -25.47
C ALA A 42 -19.19 2.67 -24.53
N ARG A 43 -18.96 2.40 -23.23
CA ARG A 43 -20.00 2.09 -22.22
C ARG A 43 -20.19 3.20 -21.18
N VAL A 44 -19.30 4.19 -21.12
CA VAL A 44 -19.41 5.29 -20.17
C VAL A 44 -20.60 6.18 -20.51
N TYR A 45 -21.24 6.71 -19.47
CA TYR A 45 -22.35 7.65 -19.55
C TYR A 45 -22.08 8.86 -18.67
N ASP A 46 -22.80 9.96 -18.92
CA ASP A 46 -22.63 11.18 -18.13
C ASP A 46 -23.01 10.94 -16.66
N GLY A 47 -22.12 11.34 -15.75
CA GLY A 47 -22.30 11.13 -14.31
C GLY A 47 -21.82 9.78 -13.79
N ILE A 48 -21.24 8.91 -14.63
CA ILE A 48 -20.66 7.63 -14.17
C ILE A 48 -19.62 7.85 -13.07
N SER A 49 -19.62 7.00 -12.04
CA SER A 49 -18.63 7.11 -10.97
C SER A 49 -17.29 6.47 -11.35
N THR A 50 -16.19 6.99 -10.78
CA THR A 50 -14.87 6.36 -10.87
C THR A 50 -14.85 4.91 -10.33
N LYS A 51 -15.74 4.60 -9.38
CA LYS A 51 -15.91 3.25 -8.82
C LYS A 51 -16.51 2.29 -9.86
N GLU A 52 -17.55 2.70 -10.57
CA GLU A 52 -18.18 1.91 -11.64
C GLU A 52 -17.22 1.71 -12.81
N ILE A 53 -16.48 2.74 -13.20
CA ILE A 53 -15.41 2.60 -14.21
C ILE A 53 -14.38 1.54 -13.77
N LEU A 54 -13.92 1.59 -12.51
CA LEU A 54 -12.95 0.64 -12.00
C LEU A 54 -13.51 -0.80 -12.02
N GLN A 55 -14.76 -1.00 -11.59
CA GLN A 55 -15.42 -2.29 -11.65
C GLN A 55 -15.51 -2.83 -13.08
N MET A 56 -15.92 -1.98 -14.03
CA MET A 56 -16.00 -2.33 -15.45
C MET A 56 -14.63 -2.72 -16.02
N VAL A 57 -13.56 -2.02 -15.61
CA VAL A 57 -12.18 -2.39 -15.98
C VAL A 57 -11.84 -3.79 -15.48
N PHE A 58 -12.13 -4.14 -14.23
CA PHE A 58 -11.86 -5.49 -13.70
C PHE A 58 -12.65 -6.57 -14.44
N GLU A 59 -13.95 -6.34 -14.69
CA GLU A 59 -14.82 -7.29 -15.39
C GLU A 59 -14.36 -7.56 -16.82
N LEU A 60 -13.99 -6.51 -17.55
CA LEU A 60 -13.49 -6.62 -18.92
C LEU A 60 -12.08 -7.23 -18.97
N ALA A 61 -11.19 -6.79 -18.08
CA ALA A 61 -9.83 -7.31 -18.02
C ALA A 61 -9.80 -8.82 -17.68
N ALA A 62 -10.71 -9.28 -16.82
CA ALA A 62 -10.84 -10.70 -16.49
C ALA A 62 -11.19 -11.59 -17.70
N LYS A 63 -11.86 -11.05 -18.72
CA LYS A 63 -12.15 -11.79 -19.97
C LYS A 63 -10.89 -12.06 -20.80
N HIS A 64 -9.90 -11.17 -20.72
CA HIS A 64 -8.61 -11.33 -21.40
C HIS A 64 -7.58 -12.08 -20.54
N ARG A 65 -7.62 -11.86 -19.21
CA ARG A 65 -6.72 -12.48 -18.24
C ARG A 65 -7.54 -12.98 -17.03
N PRO A 66 -7.98 -14.25 -17.04
CA PRO A 66 -8.85 -14.81 -16.00
C PRO A 66 -8.35 -14.62 -14.57
N ALA A 67 -7.02 -14.61 -14.36
CA ALA A 67 -6.40 -14.36 -13.07
C ALA A 67 -6.83 -13.03 -12.41
N ILE A 68 -7.20 -12.01 -13.20
CA ILE A 68 -7.67 -10.71 -12.69
C ILE A 68 -8.99 -10.85 -11.91
N ALA A 69 -9.81 -11.86 -12.21
CA ALA A 69 -11.04 -12.13 -11.46
C ALA A 69 -10.78 -12.50 -10.00
N HIS A 70 -9.59 -13.04 -9.70
CA HIS A 70 -9.20 -13.50 -8.36
C HIS A 70 -8.52 -12.42 -7.53
N ARG A 71 -8.57 -11.14 -7.94
CA ARG A 71 -7.93 -10.06 -7.20
C ARG A 71 -8.74 -8.78 -7.15
N THR A 72 -8.40 -7.93 -6.18
CA THR A 72 -8.86 -6.55 -6.09
C THR A 72 -7.78 -5.55 -6.52
N ASP A 73 -8.11 -4.27 -6.47
CA ASP A 73 -7.16 -3.17 -6.65
C ASP A 73 -6.11 -3.15 -5.52
N LEU A 74 -4.87 -2.80 -5.85
CA LEU A 74 -3.77 -2.82 -4.89
C LEU A 74 -3.97 -1.83 -3.73
N ARG A 75 -4.53 -0.65 -3.99
CA ARG A 75 -4.82 0.33 -2.91
C ARG A 75 -5.88 -0.23 -1.97
N MET A 76 -6.92 -0.85 -2.52
CA MET A 76 -7.94 -1.53 -1.72
C MET A 76 -7.33 -2.66 -0.90
N ALA A 77 -6.47 -3.49 -1.51
CA ALA A 77 -5.78 -4.57 -0.81
C ALA A 77 -4.97 -4.06 0.40
N LEU A 78 -4.24 -2.95 0.27
CA LEU A 78 -3.54 -2.34 1.39
C LEU A 78 -4.51 -1.84 2.48
N SER A 79 -5.63 -1.24 2.10
CA SER A 79 -6.69 -0.82 3.04
C SER A 79 -7.33 -1.97 3.80
N LEU A 80 -7.27 -3.20 3.28
CA LEU A 80 -7.79 -4.41 3.91
C LEU A 80 -6.80 -5.07 4.90
N LEU A 81 -5.56 -4.59 5.00
CA LEU A 81 -4.64 -5.03 6.07
C LEU A 81 -5.09 -4.48 7.43
N ARG A 82 -4.85 -5.21 8.53
CA ARG A 82 -5.00 -4.63 9.88
C ARG A 82 -3.95 -3.52 10.05
N SER A 83 -4.34 -2.39 10.66
CA SER A 83 -3.41 -1.26 10.85
C SER A 83 -2.15 -1.70 11.62
N LYS A 84 -2.33 -2.25 12.82
CA LYS A 84 -1.32 -2.97 13.59
C LYS A 84 -1.79 -4.42 13.78
N PRO A 85 -0.91 -5.44 13.64
CA PRO A 85 0.50 -5.33 13.27
C PRO A 85 0.75 -5.36 11.75
N ASP A 86 -0.26 -5.63 10.90
CA ASP A 86 -0.01 -6.03 9.51
C ASP A 86 0.57 -4.92 8.64
N PHE A 87 -0.07 -3.75 8.58
CA PHE A 87 0.38 -2.68 7.67
C PHE A 87 1.74 -2.10 8.11
N GLU A 88 1.96 -1.94 9.41
CA GLU A 88 3.27 -1.57 9.96
C GLU A 88 4.36 -2.58 9.60
N GLY A 89 4.09 -3.88 9.80
CA GLY A 89 4.98 -4.95 9.40
C GLY A 89 5.24 -4.98 7.89
N PHE A 90 4.23 -4.67 7.09
CA PHE A 90 4.33 -4.59 5.63
C PHE A 90 5.24 -3.44 5.18
N ILE A 91 5.11 -2.26 5.80
CA ILE A 91 6.01 -1.12 5.54
C ILE A 91 7.43 -1.45 5.99
N ALA A 92 7.63 -2.09 7.14
CA ALA A 92 8.96 -2.50 7.57
C ALA A 92 9.63 -3.47 6.58
N ARG A 93 8.90 -4.49 6.09
CA ARG A 93 9.41 -5.39 5.03
C ARG A 93 9.76 -4.64 3.75
N LEU A 94 9.02 -3.58 3.41
CA LEU A 94 9.37 -2.74 2.26
C LEU A 94 10.69 -1.98 2.48
N PHE A 95 10.93 -1.46 3.69
CA PHE A 95 12.22 -0.86 4.05
C PHE A 95 13.38 -1.87 3.98
N GLU A 96 13.14 -3.12 4.38
CA GLU A 96 14.12 -4.19 4.21
C GLU A 96 14.44 -4.45 2.73
N LYS A 97 13.43 -4.48 1.84
CA LYS A 97 13.65 -4.57 0.39
C LYS A 97 14.37 -3.36 -0.20
N LEU A 98 14.21 -2.19 0.40
CA LEU A 98 14.97 -0.98 0.08
C LEU A 98 16.43 -1.05 0.59
N GLY A 99 16.81 -2.11 1.30
CA GLY A 99 18.16 -2.35 1.81
C GLY A 99 18.43 -1.70 3.18
N TYR A 100 17.38 -1.36 3.93
CA TYR A 100 17.51 -0.91 5.31
C TYR A 100 17.51 -2.11 6.27
N ARG A 101 18.25 -2.01 7.37
CA ARG A 101 17.96 -2.81 8.56
C ARG A 101 16.83 -2.13 9.32
N VAL A 102 15.88 -2.88 9.86
CA VAL A 102 14.68 -2.29 10.49
C VAL A 102 14.52 -2.77 11.93
N ARG A 103 14.09 -1.85 12.81
CA ARG A 103 13.53 -2.13 14.13
C ARG A 103 12.11 -1.57 14.19
N ARG A 104 11.21 -2.21 14.93
CA ARG A 104 9.78 -1.85 15.01
C ARG A 104 9.31 -1.71 16.45
N ASN A 105 8.22 -0.98 16.66
CA ASN A 105 7.55 -0.81 17.96
C ASN A 105 8.54 -0.45 19.08
N LEU A 106 9.38 0.56 18.83
CA LEU A 106 10.36 1.02 19.81
C LEU A 106 9.73 2.09 20.70
N ILE A 107 10.04 2.06 21.99
CA ILE A 107 9.84 3.22 22.87
C ILE A 107 11.21 3.86 23.03
N ILE A 108 11.32 5.14 22.67
CA ILE A 108 12.58 5.90 22.74
C ILE A 108 12.35 7.14 23.60
N GLN A 109 13.19 7.32 24.62
CA GLN A 109 13.20 8.52 25.44
C GLN A 109 13.72 9.70 24.62
N GLY A 110 12.85 10.67 24.31
CA GLY A 110 13.25 12.00 23.87
C GLY A 110 13.75 12.85 25.03
N PHE A 111 14.04 14.12 24.80
CA PHE A 111 14.43 15.01 25.89
C PHE A 111 13.29 15.21 26.89
N CYS A 112 12.07 15.43 26.40
CA CYS A 112 10.90 15.71 27.22
C CYS A 112 10.18 14.42 27.65
N ILE A 113 9.89 13.52 26.72
CA ILE A 113 9.03 12.34 26.96
C ILE A 113 9.48 11.11 26.17
N GLU A 114 8.93 9.96 26.51
CA GLU A 114 9.02 8.75 25.69
C GLU A 114 8.11 8.86 24.45
N HIS A 115 8.63 8.42 23.30
CA HIS A 115 7.88 8.33 22.04
C HIS A 115 7.80 6.87 21.56
N GLU A 116 6.61 6.45 21.16
CA GLU A 116 6.42 5.20 20.42
C GLU A 116 6.76 5.42 18.94
N ILE A 117 7.70 4.62 18.44
CA ILE A 117 8.23 4.68 17.09
C ILE A 117 7.85 3.39 16.35
N ASP A 118 6.96 3.53 15.37
CA ASP A 118 6.45 2.40 14.58
C ASP A 118 7.60 1.66 13.88
N VAL A 119 8.45 2.38 13.14
CA VAL A 119 9.57 1.82 12.37
C VAL A 119 10.80 2.73 12.46
N LEU A 120 11.96 2.16 12.76
CA LEU A 120 13.27 2.82 12.71
C LEU A 120 14.17 2.07 11.72
N ALA A 121 14.57 2.74 10.64
CA ALA A 121 15.27 2.14 9.50
C ALA A 121 16.72 2.65 9.40
N PHE A 122 17.68 1.75 9.18
CA PHE A 122 19.11 2.04 9.17
C PHE A 122 19.76 1.67 7.83
N LYS A 123 20.45 2.61 7.17
CA LYS A 123 21.20 2.34 5.94
C LYS A 123 22.33 3.33 5.71
N GLY A 124 23.57 2.84 5.61
CA GLY A 124 24.72 3.68 5.22
C GLY A 124 24.95 4.90 6.12
N GLY A 125 24.71 4.77 7.44
CA GLY A 125 24.79 5.87 8.41
C GLY A 125 23.49 6.68 8.55
N GLU A 126 22.54 6.55 7.62
CA GLU A 126 21.21 7.16 7.74
C GLU A 126 20.33 6.38 8.71
N VAL A 127 19.69 7.10 9.64
CA VAL A 127 18.64 6.59 10.54
C VAL A 127 17.33 7.31 10.23
N VAL A 128 16.33 6.57 9.77
CA VAL A 128 15.03 7.10 9.38
C VAL A 128 13.97 6.71 10.40
N TYR A 129 13.37 7.70 11.04
CA TYR A 129 12.15 7.52 11.83
C TYR A 129 10.95 7.49 10.86
N VAL A 130 10.25 6.37 10.81
CA VAL A 130 9.08 6.18 9.95
C VAL A 130 7.82 6.08 10.81
N GLU A 131 6.92 7.04 10.67
CA GLU A 131 5.55 6.98 11.22
C GLU A 131 4.64 6.32 10.18
N VAL A 132 3.93 5.26 10.58
CA VAL A 132 3.03 4.53 9.70
C VAL A 132 1.59 5.00 9.95
N LYS A 133 0.89 5.41 8.88
CA LYS A 133 -0.54 5.74 8.93
C LYS A 133 -1.34 4.91 7.96
N HIS A 134 -2.24 4.09 8.51
CA HIS A 134 -3.16 3.27 7.75
C HIS A 134 -4.57 3.86 7.75
N HIS A 135 -5.26 3.74 6.62
CA HIS A 135 -6.68 4.01 6.53
C HIS A 135 -7.44 2.92 5.78
N VAL A 136 -8.51 2.42 6.39
CA VAL A 136 -9.44 1.45 5.78
C VAL A 136 -10.18 2.05 4.58
N GLN A 137 -10.47 3.36 4.61
CA GLN A 137 -11.06 4.06 3.48
C GLN A 137 -9.95 4.55 2.53
N PRO A 138 -9.82 4.01 1.30
CA PRO A 138 -8.72 4.37 0.41
C PRO A 138 -8.67 5.86 0.07
N HIS A 139 -9.82 6.54 0.06
CA HIS A 139 -9.95 7.95 -0.32
C HIS A 139 -9.73 8.95 0.83
N ARG A 140 -9.53 8.47 2.06
CA ARG A 140 -9.20 9.32 3.21
C ARG A 140 -7.83 9.96 3.02
N TYR A 141 -7.70 11.22 3.40
CA TYR A 141 -6.43 11.92 3.42
C TYR A 141 -5.81 11.90 4.83
N VAL A 142 -4.49 11.90 4.88
CA VAL A 142 -3.70 12.18 6.09
C VAL A 142 -3.63 13.70 6.25
N ASP A 143 -4.02 14.18 7.42
CA ASP A 143 -4.10 15.60 7.76
C ASP A 143 -2.74 16.16 8.21
N LEU A 144 -2.71 17.47 8.42
CA LEU A 144 -1.47 18.21 8.75
C LEU A 144 -0.90 17.83 10.12
N ASP A 145 -1.77 17.52 11.08
CA ASP A 145 -1.43 17.15 12.46
C ASP A 145 -0.44 15.98 12.53
N VAL A 146 -0.57 14.99 11.64
CA VAL A 146 0.37 13.86 11.56
C VAL A 146 1.78 14.33 11.22
N VAL A 147 1.90 15.26 10.27
CA VAL A 147 3.20 15.80 9.82
C VAL A 147 3.79 16.75 10.86
N GLU A 148 2.94 17.50 11.57
CA GLU A 148 3.37 18.35 12.69
C GLU A 148 3.86 17.50 13.87
N LYS A 149 3.13 16.43 14.22
CA LYS A 149 3.49 15.50 15.29
C LYS A 149 4.84 14.84 15.01
N ILE A 150 5.01 14.20 13.85
CA ILE A 150 6.27 13.50 13.53
C ILE A 150 7.47 14.45 13.54
N TRP A 151 7.26 15.70 13.13
CA TRP A 151 8.29 16.73 13.18
C TRP A 151 8.64 17.11 14.62
N ALA A 152 7.65 17.34 15.48
CA ALA A 152 7.88 17.64 16.90
C ALA A 152 8.58 16.47 17.62
N THR A 153 8.16 15.23 17.37
CA THR A 153 8.80 14.02 17.89
C THR A 153 10.26 13.92 17.44
N LEU A 154 10.57 14.21 16.18
CA LEU A 154 11.97 14.22 15.72
C LEU A 154 12.84 15.21 16.51
N LEU A 155 12.33 16.43 16.77
CA LEU A 155 13.08 17.44 17.50
C LEU A 155 13.39 16.96 18.93
N ASP A 156 12.39 16.41 19.62
CA ASP A 156 12.55 15.90 20.99
C ASP A 156 13.51 14.70 21.05
N LEU A 157 13.47 13.81 20.06
CA LEU A 157 14.40 12.68 19.94
C LEU A 157 15.82 13.13 19.62
N ARG A 158 16.02 14.16 18.79
CA ARG A 158 17.36 14.68 18.52
C ARG A 158 17.99 15.29 19.76
N GLU A 159 17.21 16.08 20.50
CA GLU A 159 17.68 16.62 21.78
C GLU A 159 17.96 15.48 22.79
N GLY A 160 17.12 14.44 22.83
CA GLY A 160 17.37 13.24 23.62
C GLY A 160 18.70 12.54 23.29
N TYR A 161 19.03 12.43 22.00
CA TYR A 161 20.31 11.91 21.52
C TYR A 161 21.50 12.78 21.96
N GLU A 162 21.40 14.10 21.78
CA GLU A 162 22.44 15.07 22.19
C GLU A 162 22.71 15.04 23.70
N LYS A 163 21.68 14.76 24.51
CA LYS A 163 21.80 14.59 25.97
C LYS A 163 22.20 13.18 26.41
N GLY A 164 22.37 12.24 25.48
CA GLY A 164 22.76 10.86 25.78
C GLY A 164 21.65 10.00 26.38
N LEU A 165 20.38 10.36 26.21
CA LEU A 165 19.23 9.58 26.72
C LEU A 165 18.96 8.33 25.88
N HIS A 166 19.43 8.29 24.63
CA HIS A 166 19.44 7.11 23.77
C HIS A 166 20.57 7.19 22.73
N GLY A 167 20.84 6.08 22.03
CA GLY A 167 21.95 5.97 21.07
C GLY A 167 21.56 6.10 19.60
N PHE A 168 20.46 6.78 19.27
CA PHE A 168 19.97 6.88 17.89
C PHE A 168 20.03 8.32 17.37
N ASP A 169 21.00 8.62 16.51
CA ASP A 169 21.07 9.90 15.80
C ASP A 169 20.11 9.90 14.59
N ILE A 170 18.88 10.37 14.78
CA ILE A 170 17.83 10.28 13.76
C ILE A 170 18.05 11.34 12.67
N SER A 171 18.42 10.87 11.48
CA SER A 171 18.76 11.70 10.33
C SER A 171 17.56 12.40 9.71
N LYS A 172 16.39 11.73 9.64
CA LYS A 172 15.17 12.33 9.09
C LYS A 172 13.89 11.60 9.50
N PRO A 173 12.74 12.28 9.46
CA PRO A 173 11.43 11.66 9.65
C PRO A 173 10.79 11.32 8.29
N LEU A 174 9.93 10.30 8.27
CA LEU A 174 9.18 9.89 7.09
C LEU A 174 7.76 9.47 7.47
N VAL A 175 6.76 9.94 6.73
CA VAL A 175 5.38 9.45 6.84
C VAL A 175 5.10 8.42 5.75
N ALA A 176 4.75 7.20 6.15
CA ALA A 176 4.35 6.12 5.24
C ALA A 176 2.83 5.86 5.35
N THR A 177 2.11 5.91 4.22
CA THR A 177 0.65 5.69 4.23
C THR A 177 0.11 5.02 2.96
N ASN A 178 -0.94 4.21 3.10
CA ASN A 178 -1.67 3.60 1.97
C ASN A 178 -2.62 4.58 1.25
N THR A 179 -2.78 5.81 1.77
CA THR A 179 -3.58 6.84 1.12
C THR A 179 -2.75 8.05 0.71
N LYS A 180 -3.28 9.27 0.76
CA LYS A 180 -2.64 10.50 0.32
C LYS A 180 -2.65 11.52 1.43
N LEU A 181 -1.80 12.53 1.35
CA LEU A 181 -1.80 13.66 2.28
C LEU A 181 -2.65 14.80 1.74
N THR A 182 -3.23 15.60 2.63
CA THR A 182 -3.84 16.88 2.23
C THR A 182 -2.79 17.80 1.60
N TRP A 183 -3.25 18.86 0.91
CA TRP A 183 -2.34 19.83 0.31
C TRP A 183 -1.46 20.52 1.36
N HIS A 184 -2.05 20.94 2.50
CA HIS A 184 -1.32 21.56 3.60
C HIS A 184 -0.29 20.62 4.21
N ALA A 185 -0.66 19.36 4.49
CA ALA A 185 0.26 18.35 5.00
C ALA A 185 1.45 18.13 4.04
N SER A 186 1.17 17.97 2.74
CA SER A 186 2.20 17.80 1.71
C SER A 186 3.13 19.02 1.58
N LYS A 187 2.57 20.23 1.71
CA LYS A 187 3.32 21.49 1.62
C LYS A 187 4.22 21.67 2.85
N TYR A 188 3.69 21.40 4.04
CA TYR A 188 4.44 21.51 5.30
C TYR A 188 5.57 20.48 5.38
N ALA A 189 5.29 19.21 5.01
CA ALA A 189 6.31 18.16 4.97
C ALA A 189 7.51 18.55 4.12
N ARG A 190 7.28 19.03 2.89
CA ARG A 190 8.33 19.51 1.99
C ARG A 190 9.12 20.68 2.58
N CYS A 191 8.43 21.61 3.24
CA CYS A 191 9.06 22.77 3.87
C CYS A 191 10.00 22.37 5.02
N ARG A 192 9.57 21.42 5.85
CA ARG A 192 10.32 20.94 7.02
C ARG A 192 11.33 19.83 6.71
N GLY A 193 11.32 19.26 5.51
CA GLY A 193 12.15 18.10 5.18
C GLY A 193 11.64 16.79 5.78
N VAL A 194 10.32 16.65 5.94
CA VAL A 194 9.68 15.37 6.27
C VAL A 194 9.46 14.59 4.97
N ASP A 195 10.09 13.42 4.86
CA ASP A 195 9.91 12.55 3.71
C ASP A 195 8.50 11.95 3.70
N ILE A 196 7.97 11.68 2.50
CA ILE A 196 6.64 11.10 2.34
C ILE A 196 6.74 9.88 1.43
N MET A 197 6.12 8.78 1.87
CA MET A 197 5.86 7.59 1.07
C MET A 197 4.35 7.33 1.10
N CYS A 198 3.62 7.87 0.12
CA CYS A 198 2.17 7.74 0.07
C CYS A 198 1.70 7.18 -1.28
N TRP A 199 0.39 6.96 -1.42
CA TRP A 199 -0.20 6.40 -2.64
C TRP A 199 -0.01 7.35 -3.82
N ASN A 200 0.70 6.88 -4.85
CA ASN A 200 0.97 7.58 -6.11
C ASN A 200 1.77 8.91 -5.98
N ILE A 201 2.32 9.23 -4.81
CA ILE A 201 3.21 10.39 -4.57
C ILE A 201 4.32 10.01 -3.56
N PRO A 202 5.55 10.52 -3.72
CA PRO A 202 6.07 11.26 -4.86
C PRO A 202 6.32 10.34 -6.07
N ARG A 203 6.20 10.87 -7.28
CA ARG A 203 6.44 10.08 -8.50
C ARG A 203 7.87 9.52 -8.53
N GLY A 204 8.01 8.26 -8.95
CA GLY A 204 9.24 7.48 -8.94
C GLY A 204 9.60 6.84 -7.60
N ARG A 205 8.97 7.22 -6.49
CA ARG A 205 9.24 6.73 -5.13
C ARG A 205 7.97 6.57 -4.29
N SER A 206 6.80 6.53 -4.93
CA SER A 206 5.53 6.38 -4.22
C SER A 206 5.37 4.96 -3.68
N LEU A 207 4.49 4.77 -2.70
CA LEU A 207 4.22 3.45 -2.16
C LEU A 207 3.81 2.47 -3.28
N GLU A 208 2.88 2.88 -4.15
CA GLU A 208 2.42 2.08 -5.30
C GLU A 208 3.57 1.63 -6.21
N GLU A 209 4.42 2.56 -6.63
CA GLU A 209 5.55 2.26 -7.54
C GLU A 209 6.58 1.35 -6.87
N LEU A 210 6.87 1.55 -5.58
CA LEU A 210 7.79 0.71 -4.83
C LEU A 210 7.25 -0.72 -4.67
N LEU A 211 5.97 -0.87 -4.36
CA LEU A 211 5.34 -2.19 -4.25
C LEU A 211 5.35 -2.95 -5.58
N VAL A 212 5.06 -2.28 -6.69
CA VAL A 212 5.17 -2.88 -8.03
C VAL A 212 6.62 -3.26 -8.33
N ARG A 213 7.58 -2.34 -8.10
CA ARG A 213 9.02 -2.58 -8.36
C ARG A 213 9.54 -3.81 -7.63
N PHE A 214 9.14 -4.01 -6.38
CA PHE A 214 9.58 -5.14 -5.56
C PHE A 214 8.64 -6.35 -5.61
N LYS A 215 7.59 -6.30 -6.45
CA LYS A 215 6.52 -7.31 -6.52
C LYS A 215 5.93 -7.64 -5.14
N MET A 216 5.84 -6.63 -4.28
CA MET A 216 5.29 -6.72 -2.94
C MET A 216 3.79 -6.43 -2.97
N TYR A 217 3.01 -7.48 -3.19
CA TYR A 217 1.54 -7.40 -3.13
C TYR A 217 1.07 -8.09 -1.85
N PRO A 218 0.19 -7.49 -1.02
CA PRO A 218 -0.29 -8.14 0.19
C PRO A 218 -1.24 -9.29 -0.16
N VAL A 219 -1.33 -10.32 0.69
CA VAL A 219 -2.28 -11.45 0.47
C VAL A 219 -3.74 -11.01 0.44
N THR A 220 -4.07 -9.88 1.07
CA THR A 220 -5.39 -9.22 1.00
C THR A 220 -5.77 -8.75 -0.40
N ILE A 221 -4.87 -8.83 -1.39
CA ILE A 221 -5.19 -8.60 -2.80
C ILE A 221 -6.08 -9.71 -3.37
N LEU A 222 -6.04 -10.93 -2.80
CA LEU A 222 -6.84 -12.06 -3.25
C LEU A 222 -8.34 -11.81 -3.01
N LYS A 223 -9.13 -12.03 -4.06
CA LYS A 223 -10.59 -11.91 -4.05
C LYS A 223 -11.21 -13.32 -4.04
N GLY A 224 -12.34 -13.46 -3.35
CA GLY A 224 -13.07 -14.73 -3.22
C GLY A 224 -12.78 -15.49 -1.93
N PHE A 225 -12.01 -14.91 -1.02
CA PHE A 225 -11.79 -15.41 0.33
C PHE A 225 -12.32 -14.39 1.35
N ASN A 226 -12.80 -14.84 2.51
CA ASN A 226 -13.13 -13.94 3.60
C ASN A 226 -11.86 -13.35 4.23
N LEU A 227 -11.95 -12.16 4.81
CA LEU A 227 -10.79 -11.47 5.37
C LEU A 227 -10.17 -12.22 6.55
N GLU A 228 -10.97 -12.91 7.36
CA GLU A 228 -10.47 -13.71 8.48
C GLU A 228 -9.52 -14.82 8.02
N THR A 229 -9.81 -15.46 6.89
CA THR A 229 -8.92 -16.46 6.29
C THR A 229 -7.61 -15.82 5.85
N LEU A 230 -7.66 -14.63 5.23
CA LEU A 230 -6.47 -13.91 4.80
C LEU A 230 -5.63 -13.42 6.01
N TYR A 231 -6.27 -13.00 7.10
CA TYR A 231 -5.57 -12.65 8.34
C TYR A 231 -4.89 -13.87 8.97
N LYS A 232 -5.53 -15.04 8.99
CA LYS A 232 -4.87 -16.29 9.42
C LYS A 232 -3.62 -16.59 8.59
N VAL A 233 -3.67 -16.39 7.27
CA VAL A 233 -2.51 -16.56 6.39
C VAL A 233 -1.38 -15.58 6.75
N ILE A 234 -1.72 -14.31 7.04
CA ILE A 234 -0.74 -13.31 7.51
C ILE A 234 -0.15 -13.72 8.86
N ASP A 235 -0.97 -14.17 9.81
CA ASP A 235 -0.55 -14.62 11.14
C ASP A 235 0.37 -15.86 11.06
N MET A 236 0.25 -16.68 10.02
CA MET A 236 1.15 -17.80 9.72
C MET A 236 2.50 -17.38 9.12
N GLY A 237 2.70 -16.10 8.83
CA GLY A 237 3.94 -15.51 8.31
C GLY A 237 3.92 -15.13 6.83
N TYR A 238 2.85 -15.46 6.10
CA TYR A 238 2.71 -15.20 4.66
C TYR A 238 1.98 -13.87 4.44
N MET A 239 2.75 -12.78 4.44
CA MET A 239 2.21 -11.42 4.33
C MET A 239 2.03 -10.99 2.87
N THR A 240 2.91 -11.48 1.98
CA THR A 240 2.88 -11.15 0.56
C THR A 240 2.33 -12.29 -0.30
N LEU A 241 1.78 -11.93 -1.46
CA LEU A 241 1.30 -12.85 -2.47
C LEU A 241 2.40 -13.80 -2.96
N LYS A 242 3.64 -13.29 -3.07
CA LYS A 242 4.81 -14.08 -3.44
C LYS A 242 5.08 -15.17 -2.40
N GLU A 243 5.13 -14.81 -1.12
CA GLU A 243 5.34 -15.78 -0.04
C GLU A 243 4.24 -16.84 -0.02
N LEU A 244 2.99 -16.45 -0.26
CA LEU A 244 1.87 -17.39 -0.33
C LEU A 244 1.94 -18.30 -1.57
N ALA A 245 2.34 -17.78 -2.72
CA ALA A 245 2.48 -18.56 -3.96
C ALA A 245 3.61 -19.61 -3.86
N GLU A 246 4.65 -19.32 -3.08
CA GLU A 246 5.78 -20.21 -2.82
C GLU A 246 5.53 -21.17 -1.64
N ALA A 247 4.38 -21.05 -0.96
CA ALA A 247 4.03 -21.87 0.20
C ALA A 247 3.60 -23.29 -0.18
N ASN A 248 3.83 -24.24 0.73
CA ASN A 248 3.30 -25.58 0.62
C ASN A 248 1.85 -25.63 1.17
N PRO A 249 0.82 -26.00 0.38
CA PRO A 249 -0.56 -26.07 0.85
C PRO A 249 -0.75 -26.98 2.07
N GLU A 250 -0.05 -28.11 2.14
CA GLU A 250 -0.12 -29.04 3.26
C GLU A 250 0.34 -28.37 4.56
N GLY A 251 1.42 -27.58 4.53
CA GLY A 251 1.92 -26.85 5.68
C GLY A 251 0.99 -25.72 6.15
N LEU A 252 0.21 -25.12 5.24
CA LEU A 252 -0.87 -24.20 5.60
C LEU A 252 -2.03 -24.94 6.30
N SER A 253 -2.31 -26.16 5.87
CA SER A 253 -3.36 -26.98 6.47
C SER A 253 -3.02 -27.51 7.85
N GLU A 254 -1.79 -27.93 8.07
CA GLU A 254 -1.27 -28.30 9.40
C GLU A 254 -1.38 -27.15 10.40
N LYS A 255 -1.28 -25.90 9.93
CA LYS A 255 -1.45 -24.68 10.73
C LYS A 255 -2.93 -24.26 10.92
N GLY A 256 -3.89 -25.06 10.45
CA GLY A 256 -5.32 -24.88 10.74
C GLY A 256 -6.18 -24.32 9.60
N LEU A 257 -5.69 -24.29 8.36
CA LEU A 257 -6.53 -23.98 7.18
C LEU A 257 -7.16 -25.24 6.57
N PRO A 258 -8.45 -25.21 6.16
CA PRO A 258 -9.04 -26.33 5.44
C PRO A 258 -8.25 -26.68 4.17
N GLY A 259 -7.95 -27.96 3.93
CA GLY A 259 -7.11 -28.43 2.81
C GLY A 259 -7.50 -27.86 1.45
N LYS A 260 -8.79 -27.81 1.16
CA LYS A 260 -9.31 -27.21 -0.09
C LYS A 260 -9.02 -25.71 -0.16
N THR A 261 -9.17 -24.99 0.93
CA THR A 261 -8.91 -23.55 1.01
C THR A 261 -7.43 -23.24 0.85
N ALA A 262 -6.55 -24.02 1.50
CA ALA A 262 -5.10 -23.85 1.38
C ALA A 262 -4.62 -24.03 -0.07
N LYS A 263 -5.09 -25.08 -0.75
CA LYS A 263 -4.76 -25.33 -2.16
C LYS A 263 -5.23 -24.20 -3.07
N LEU A 264 -6.47 -23.73 -2.90
CA LEU A 264 -7.01 -22.60 -3.68
C LEU A 264 -6.26 -21.30 -3.42
N LEU A 265 -5.85 -21.02 -2.18
CA LEU A 265 -5.09 -19.82 -1.83
C LEU A 265 -3.74 -19.79 -2.56
N VAL A 266 -2.97 -20.89 -2.50
CA VAL A 266 -1.66 -20.99 -3.19
C VAL A 266 -1.84 -20.92 -4.71
N GLU A 267 -2.83 -21.62 -5.25
CA GLU A 267 -3.13 -21.59 -6.70
C GLU A 267 -3.52 -20.19 -7.18
N HIS A 268 -4.45 -19.53 -6.49
CA HIS A 268 -4.87 -18.17 -6.84
C HIS A 268 -3.71 -17.18 -6.64
N ALA A 269 -2.88 -17.35 -5.61
CA ALA A 269 -1.71 -16.52 -5.38
C ALA A 269 -0.73 -16.59 -6.56
N GLY A 270 -0.40 -17.80 -7.03
CA GLY A 270 0.45 -17.99 -8.20
C GLY A 270 -0.12 -17.35 -9.47
N LYS A 271 -1.38 -17.67 -9.81
CA LYS A 271 -2.07 -17.09 -10.99
C LYS A 271 -2.13 -15.57 -10.96
N VAL A 272 -2.46 -14.99 -9.80
CA VAL A 272 -2.52 -13.54 -9.65
C VAL A 272 -1.13 -12.94 -9.77
N LEU A 273 -0.12 -13.50 -9.11
CA LEU A 273 1.26 -13.01 -9.14
C LEU A 273 1.81 -12.96 -10.57
N ASP A 274 1.56 -13.99 -11.37
CA ASP A 274 1.98 -14.06 -12.78
C ASP A 274 1.28 -13.02 -13.67
N ALA A 275 0.06 -12.61 -13.29
CA ALA A 275 -0.72 -11.60 -14.00
C ALA A 275 -0.45 -10.16 -13.53
N MET A 276 0.30 -9.97 -12.44
CA MET A 276 0.70 -8.64 -11.97
C MET A 276 1.85 -8.07 -12.79
N PRO A 277 1.89 -6.73 -12.99
CA PRO A 277 2.97 -6.06 -13.71
C PRO A 277 4.36 -6.19 -13.05
#